data_AF-A0A6I6G405-F1
#
_entry.id   AF-A0A6I6G405-F1
#
_cell.length_a   1.000
_cell.length_b   1.000
_cell.length_c   1.000
_cell.angle_alpha   90.00
_cell.angle_beta   90.00
_cell.angle_gamma   90.00
#
_symmetry.space_group_name_H-M   'P 1'
#
loop_
_entity.id
_entity.type
_entity.pdbx_description
1 polymer ?
#
loop_
_entity_poly.entity_id
_entity_poly.type
_entity_poly.pdbx_seq_one_letter_code
_entity_poly.pdbx_strand_id
1 'polypeptide(L)'
;MLNYDTSTAVSKTDPPKKKMLFLLLYIRERAWTTTHLHPDVPFNQLATSIYQYTRSKSFADKLGNRNLEIELDTIPRSFTYHNIFNTYAIFVHTSRFYYQPNYHDIKVNYTIWGEGVPDKKGSFIIEDPNRLVNMGYFQSFKGLLTEYLTNYDAQLKRLGPEIAKRIQQQL
;
A
#
# COMPACT_ATOMS: atom_id res chain seq x y z
N MET A 1 -48.41 57.91 42.53
CA MET A 1 -47.28 58.53 43.25
C MET A 1 -46.16 57.51 43.31
N LEU A 2 -45.09 57.82 42.58
CA LEU A 2 -43.69 57.33 42.61
C LEU A 2 -43.41 55.92 43.18
N ASN A 3 -43.13 54.98 42.27
CA ASN A 3 -42.35 53.78 42.52
C ASN A 3 -40.93 54.18 42.95
N TYR A 4 -40.50 53.76 44.13
CA TYR A 4 -39.09 53.85 44.53
C TYR A 4 -38.34 52.62 44.01
N ASP A 5 -37.71 52.78 42.85
CA ASP A 5 -36.63 51.90 42.38
C ASP A 5 -35.42 52.09 43.31
N THR A 6 -35.20 51.18 44.26
CA THR A 6 -33.96 51.13 45.03
C THR A 6 -32.87 50.45 44.21
N SER A 7 -32.40 51.12 43.14
CA SER A 7 -31.19 50.76 42.42
C SER A 7 -30.13 51.82 42.66
N THR A 8 -29.37 51.65 43.75
CA THR A 8 -28.18 52.47 44.04
C THR A 8 -26.94 51.59 44.12
N ALA A 9 -26.60 50.93 43.01
CA ALA A 9 -25.25 50.48 42.76
C ALA A 9 -24.68 51.33 41.61
N VAL A 10 -23.99 52.41 41.95
CA VAL A 10 -23.35 53.36 41.00
C VAL A 10 -22.12 52.75 40.32
N SER A 11 -21.67 51.58 40.76
CA SER A 11 -20.61 50.81 40.12
C SER A 11 -20.88 49.32 40.27
N LYS A 12 -20.89 48.60 39.15
CA LYS A 12 -20.90 47.14 39.10
C LYS A 12 -19.49 46.70 38.74
N THR A 13 -18.78 46.11 39.70
CA THR A 13 -17.53 45.41 39.40
C THR A 13 -17.89 44.03 38.87
N ASP A 14 -17.97 43.89 37.55
CA ASP A 14 -18.00 42.57 36.94
C ASP A 14 -16.64 41.90 37.22
N PRO A 15 -16.58 40.77 37.94
CA PRO A 15 -15.32 40.07 38.16
C PRO A 15 -14.75 39.72 36.79
N PRO A 16 -13.43 39.95 36.53
CA PRO A 16 -12.84 39.63 35.25
C PRO A 16 -13.06 38.15 34.98
N LYS A 17 -13.83 37.83 33.93
CA LYS A 17 -13.94 36.46 33.43
C LYS A 17 -12.52 36.02 33.08
N LYS A 18 -11.89 35.22 33.96
CA LYS A 18 -10.66 34.51 33.64
C LYS A 18 -10.96 33.59 32.47
N LYS A 19 -10.66 34.06 31.25
CA LYS A 19 -10.64 33.22 30.06
C LYS A 19 -9.37 32.38 30.16
N MET A 20 -9.50 31.21 30.75
CA MET A 20 -8.44 30.21 30.75
C MET A 20 -8.42 29.62 29.34
N LEU A 21 -7.40 29.97 28.55
CA LEU A 21 -7.08 29.17 27.37
C LEU A 21 -6.54 27.84 27.90
N PHE A 22 -7.31 26.76 27.75
CA PHE A 22 -6.72 25.43 27.82
C PHE A 22 -5.75 25.36 26.64
N LEU A 23 -4.45 25.43 26.96
CA LEU A 23 -3.40 25.25 25.98
C LEU A 23 -3.57 23.83 25.41
N LEU A 24 -4.11 23.73 24.19
CA LEU A 24 -4.26 22.47 23.48
C LEU A 24 -2.86 21.97 23.11
N LEU A 25 -2.26 21.19 24.01
CA LEU A 25 -1.08 20.40 23.71
C LEU A 25 -1.47 19.35 22.66
N TYR A 26 -1.03 19.56 21.42
CA TYR A 26 -1.13 18.59 20.34
C TYR A 26 0.25 18.00 20.10
N ILE A 27 0.42 16.74 20.45
CA ILE A 27 1.66 16.00 20.17
C ILE A 27 1.35 15.01 19.06
N ARG A 28 2.12 15.10 17.98
CA ARG A 28 2.09 14.15 16.88
C ARG A 28 3.43 13.43 16.78
N GLU A 29 3.42 12.15 17.06
CA GLU A 29 4.56 11.27 16.85
C GLU A 29 4.34 10.46 15.58
N ARG A 30 5.38 10.41 14.74
CA ARG A 30 5.42 9.57 13.54
C ARG A 30 6.65 8.70 13.62
N ALA A 31 6.44 7.39 13.61
CA ALA A 31 7.50 6.42 13.43
C ALA A 31 7.21 5.63 12.15
N TRP A 32 8.27 5.31 11.41
CA TRP A 32 8.18 4.43 10.26
C TRP A 32 9.34 3.45 10.23
N THR A 33 9.06 2.24 9.76
CA THR A 33 10.08 1.20 9.57
C THR A 33 9.91 0.64 8.17
N THR A 34 10.94 0.78 7.34
CA THR A 34 10.94 0.21 5.99
C THR A 34 11.59 -1.17 6.03
N THR A 35 10.86 -2.15 5.51
CA THR A 35 11.30 -3.54 5.43
C THR A 35 11.50 -3.92 3.97
N HIS A 36 12.58 -4.65 3.71
CA HIS A 36 12.89 -5.19 2.39
C HIS A 36 12.81 -6.71 2.43
N LEU A 37 12.00 -7.29 1.54
CA LEU A 37 11.98 -8.72 1.30
C LEU A 37 13.24 -9.12 0.52
N HIS A 38 13.70 -10.35 0.76
CA HIS A 38 14.75 -10.95 -0.06
C HIS A 38 14.26 -11.02 -1.53
N PRO A 39 15.07 -10.62 -2.52
CA PRO A 39 14.64 -10.51 -3.92
C PRO A 39 14.14 -11.84 -4.51
N ASP A 40 14.66 -12.97 -4.04
CA ASP A 40 14.27 -14.30 -4.54
C ASP A 40 12.82 -14.66 -4.22
N VAL A 41 12.27 -14.17 -3.11
CA VAL A 41 10.91 -14.52 -2.68
C VAL A 41 9.88 -14.09 -3.73
N PRO A 42 9.78 -12.80 -4.09
CA PRO A 42 8.80 -12.39 -5.08
C PRO A 42 9.16 -12.82 -6.50
N PHE A 43 10.46 -12.94 -6.82
CA PHE A 43 10.89 -13.45 -8.12
C PHE A 43 10.43 -14.90 -8.33
N ASN A 44 10.71 -15.79 -7.38
CA ASN A 44 10.37 -17.21 -7.50
C ASN A 44 8.85 -17.43 -7.56
N GLN A 45 8.08 -16.68 -6.77
CA GLN A 45 6.61 -16.74 -6.81
C GLN A 45 6.07 -16.32 -8.18
N LEU A 46 6.54 -15.19 -8.70
CA LEU A 46 6.11 -14.67 -9.99
C LEU A 46 6.54 -15.57 -11.14
N ALA A 47 7.79 -16.03 -11.15
CA ALA A 47 8.33 -16.94 -12.16
C ALA A 47 7.56 -18.25 -12.19
N THR A 48 7.28 -18.85 -11.02
CA THR A 48 6.47 -20.07 -10.91
C THR A 48 5.06 -19.85 -11.46
N SER A 49 4.45 -18.71 -11.14
CA SER A 49 3.11 -18.35 -11.57
C SER A 49 3.00 -18.15 -13.08
N ILE A 50 3.94 -17.42 -13.69
CA ILE A 50 4.06 -17.25 -15.15
C ILE A 50 4.26 -18.62 -15.80
N TYR A 51 5.21 -19.41 -15.30
CA TYR A 51 5.54 -20.73 -15.84
C TYR A 51 4.34 -21.70 -15.86
N GLN A 52 3.54 -21.68 -14.79
CA GLN A 52 2.32 -22.48 -14.72
C GLN A 52 1.31 -22.07 -15.79
N TYR A 53 1.17 -20.76 -16.06
CA TYR A 53 0.23 -20.26 -17.06
C TYR A 53 0.69 -20.52 -18.50
N THR A 54 1.97 -20.38 -18.81
CA THR A 54 2.51 -20.61 -20.16
C THR A 54 2.40 -22.07 -20.59
N ARG A 55 2.28 -23.00 -19.64
CA ARG A 55 1.97 -24.42 -19.89
C ARG A 55 0.50 -24.70 -20.21
N SER A 56 -0.38 -23.71 -20.13
CA SER A 56 -1.76 -23.87 -20.56
C SER A 56 -1.80 -24.20 -22.06
N LYS A 57 -2.71 -25.11 -22.46
CA LYS A 57 -2.83 -25.57 -23.85
C LYS A 57 -2.95 -24.42 -24.85
N SER A 58 -3.77 -23.42 -24.52
CA SER A 58 -4.00 -22.25 -25.39
C SER A 58 -2.77 -21.36 -25.56
N PHE A 59 -1.87 -21.31 -24.57
CA PHE A 59 -0.63 -20.55 -24.67
C PHE A 59 0.41 -21.34 -25.46
N ALA A 60 0.58 -22.62 -25.13
CA ALA A 60 1.50 -23.52 -25.83
C ALA A 60 1.18 -23.62 -27.32
N ASP A 61 -0.10 -23.73 -27.70
CA ASP A 61 -0.54 -23.81 -29.09
C ASP A 61 -0.19 -22.52 -29.88
N LYS A 62 -0.25 -21.35 -29.24
CA LYS A 62 0.10 -20.05 -29.86
C LYS A 62 1.60 -19.81 -29.93
N LEU A 63 2.33 -20.23 -28.90
CA LEU A 63 3.78 -20.11 -28.87
C LEU A 63 4.43 -21.05 -29.91
N GLY A 64 3.88 -22.26 -30.07
CA GLY A 64 4.43 -23.29 -30.95
C GLY A 64 5.80 -23.77 -30.47
N ASN A 65 6.73 -24.00 -31.40
CA ASN A 65 8.11 -24.39 -31.11
C ASN A 65 9.05 -23.22 -30.75
N ARG A 66 8.50 -22.03 -30.45
CA ARG A 66 9.28 -20.83 -30.13
C ARG A 66 9.58 -20.78 -28.63
N ASN A 67 10.73 -20.21 -28.27
CA ASN A 67 11.07 -19.98 -26.87
C ASN A 67 10.65 -18.58 -26.45
N LEU A 68 10.22 -18.44 -25.20
CA LEU A 68 9.83 -17.16 -24.61
C LEU A 68 10.83 -16.79 -23.52
N GLU A 69 11.42 -15.61 -23.64
CA GLU A 69 12.23 -14.97 -22.62
C GLU A 69 11.48 -13.76 -22.08
N ILE A 70 11.42 -13.64 -20.76
CA ILE A 70 10.74 -12.56 -20.06
C ILE A 70 11.74 -11.92 -19.10
N GLU A 71 11.90 -10.62 -19.22
CA GLU A 71 12.72 -9.79 -18.36
C GLU A 71 11.83 -8.79 -17.63
N LEU A 72 12.08 -8.62 -16.33
CA LEU A 72 11.32 -7.74 -15.44
C LEU A 72 12.27 -6.69 -14.88
N ASP A 73 12.00 -5.41 -15.16
CA ASP A 73 12.89 -4.31 -14.73
C ASP A 73 12.93 -4.19 -13.20
N THR A 74 11.75 -4.20 -12.55
CA THR A 74 11.64 -4.08 -11.08
C THR A 74 10.44 -4.85 -10.53
N ILE A 75 10.64 -5.56 -9.42
CA ILE A 75 9.56 -6.22 -8.66
C ILE A 75 9.42 -5.50 -7.31
N PRO A 76 8.22 -5.04 -6.91
CA PRO A 76 8.00 -4.36 -5.64
C PRO A 76 8.38 -5.29 -4.49
N ARG A 77 9.44 -4.98 -3.73
CA ARG A 77 9.96 -5.85 -2.65
C ARG A 77 10.05 -5.16 -1.30
N SER A 78 9.70 -3.88 -1.23
CA SER A 78 9.81 -3.07 -0.02
C SER A 78 8.46 -2.56 0.41
N PHE A 79 8.25 -2.51 1.71
CA PHE A 79 7.04 -1.94 2.31
C PHE A 79 7.40 -1.22 3.60
N THR A 80 6.64 -0.16 3.89
CA THR A 80 6.89 0.68 5.06
C THR A 80 5.75 0.51 6.05
N TYR A 81 6.10 0.16 7.28
CA TYR A 81 5.19 0.23 8.40
C TYR A 81 5.13 1.67 8.89
N HIS A 82 3.92 2.21 9.03
CA HIS A 82 3.68 3.52 9.61
C HIS A 82 2.94 3.40 10.93
N ASN A 83 3.46 4.13 11.92
CA ASN A 83 2.84 4.30 13.22
C ASN A 83 2.69 5.80 13.50
N ILE A 84 1.44 6.26 13.60
CA ILE A 84 1.11 7.65 13.86
C ILE A 84 0.30 7.73 15.15
N PHE A 85 0.87 8.40 16.15
CA PHE A 85 0.18 8.73 17.39
C PHE A 85 -0.17 10.21 17.41
N ASN A 86 -1.43 10.53 17.68
CA ASN A 86 -1.85 11.88 18.03
C ASN A 86 -2.38 11.86 19.46
N THR A 87 -1.79 12.71 20.30
CA THR A 87 -2.20 12.92 21.69
C THR A 87 -2.72 14.34 21.82
N TYR A 88 -3.95 14.48 22.34
CA TYR A 88 -4.57 15.76 22.66
C TYR A 88 -4.53 15.99 24.18
N ALA A 89 -4.50 17.27 24.58
CA ALA A 89 -4.42 17.71 25.98
C ALA A 89 -5.47 17.13 26.96
N ILE A 90 -6.53 16.48 26.44
CA ILE A 90 -7.64 15.87 27.19
C ILE A 90 -7.51 14.35 27.37
N PHE A 91 -6.30 13.78 27.21
CA PHE A 91 -6.04 12.32 27.24
C PHE A 91 -6.82 11.52 26.21
N VAL A 92 -7.36 12.18 25.18
CA VAL A 92 -7.90 11.50 24.01
C VAL A 92 -6.70 11.14 23.13
N HIS A 93 -6.51 9.84 22.90
CA HIS A 93 -5.44 9.32 22.05
C HIS A 93 -6.06 8.75 20.77
N THR A 94 -5.48 9.09 19.62
CA THR A 94 -5.81 8.43 18.35
C THR A 94 -4.54 7.86 17.76
N SER A 95 -4.57 6.57 17.44
CA SER A 95 -3.46 5.85 16.83
C SER A 95 -3.86 5.32 15.46
N ARG A 96 -2.99 5.48 14.46
CA ARG A 96 -3.16 4.87 13.14
C ARG A 96 -1.92 4.02 12.83
N PHE A 97 -2.18 2.77 12.48
CA PHE A 97 -1.16 1.80 12.11
C PHE A 97 -1.50 1.20 10.76
N TYR A 98 -0.55 1.19 9.83
CA TYR A 98 -0.76 0.63 8.49
C TYR A 98 0.55 0.21 7.84
N TYR A 99 0.47 -0.74 6.92
CA TYR A 99 1.55 -1.04 5.98
C TYR A 99 1.27 -0.38 4.64
N GLN A 100 2.26 0.36 4.15
CA GLN A 100 2.25 1.00 2.84
C GLN A 100 3.21 0.27 1.91
N PRO A 101 2.73 -0.28 0.79
CA PRO A 101 3.62 -0.82 -0.23
C PRO A 101 4.42 0.31 -0.89
N ASN A 102 5.64 0.02 -1.30
CA ASN A 102 6.39 0.94 -2.13
C ASN A 102 5.98 0.75 -3.59
N TYR A 103 4.95 1.49 -4.01
CA TYR A 103 4.36 1.42 -5.35
C TYR A 103 5.41 1.53 -6.44
N HIS A 104 5.57 0.47 -7.24
CA HIS A 104 6.43 0.47 -8.42
C HIS A 104 5.73 -0.26 -9.56
N ASP A 105 5.48 0.46 -10.64
CA ASP A 105 4.99 -0.15 -11.88
C ASP A 105 6.00 -1.18 -12.39
N ILE A 106 5.50 -2.33 -12.82
CA ILE A 106 6.32 -3.44 -13.30
C ILE A 106 6.40 -3.31 -14.82
N LYS A 107 7.57 -2.93 -15.31
CA LYS A 107 7.87 -2.99 -16.74
C LYS A 107 8.34 -4.40 -17.12
N VAL A 108 7.59 -5.00 -18.04
CA VAL A 108 7.82 -6.34 -18.57
C VAL A 108 8.36 -6.19 -19.99
N ASN A 109 9.54 -6.73 -20.23
CA ASN A 109 10.10 -6.88 -21.57
C ASN A 109 10.04 -8.36 -21.94
N TYR A 110 9.62 -8.68 -23.17
CA TYR A 110 9.59 -10.06 -23.63
C TYR A 110 10.27 -10.19 -25.00
N THR A 111 10.97 -11.30 -25.18
CA THR A 111 11.57 -11.71 -26.45
C THR A 111 11.08 -13.11 -26.79
N ILE A 112 10.54 -13.27 -27.99
CA ILE A 112 10.20 -14.57 -28.57
C ILE A 112 11.34 -14.96 -29.50
N TRP A 113 11.86 -16.16 -29.32
CA TRP A 113 12.96 -16.71 -30.08
C TRP A 113 12.45 -17.83 -31.00
N GLY A 114 12.72 -17.71 -32.30
CA GLY A 114 12.50 -18.76 -33.29
C GLY A 114 13.83 -19.27 -33.81
N GLU A 115 14.08 -20.59 -33.75
CA GLU A 115 15.26 -21.25 -34.33
C GLU A 115 16.62 -20.54 -34.01
N GLY A 116 16.75 -20.02 -32.79
CA GLY A 116 17.97 -19.35 -32.32
C GLY A 116 18.10 -17.85 -32.68
N VAL A 117 17.11 -17.27 -33.35
CA VAL A 117 17.05 -15.84 -33.70
C VAL A 117 15.85 -15.18 -33.00
N PRO A 118 15.97 -13.93 -32.50
CA PRO A 118 14.85 -13.23 -31.91
C PRO A 118 13.82 -12.90 -33.01
N ASP A 119 12.65 -13.54 -32.92
CA ASP A 119 11.53 -13.41 -33.85
C ASP A 119 10.71 -12.14 -33.56
N LYS A 120 10.46 -11.86 -32.27
CA LYS A 120 9.64 -10.71 -31.85
C LYS A 120 10.06 -10.20 -30.48
N LYS A 121 10.07 -8.87 -30.31
CA LYS A 121 10.29 -8.19 -29.04
C LYS A 121 9.14 -7.24 -28.74
N GLY A 122 8.80 -7.11 -27.47
CA GLY A 122 7.85 -6.12 -27.01
C GLY A 122 8.02 -5.79 -25.54
N SER A 123 7.35 -4.74 -25.12
CA SER A 123 7.36 -4.30 -23.72
C SER A 123 5.99 -3.75 -23.34
N PHE A 124 5.56 -4.00 -22.11
CA PHE A 124 4.38 -3.38 -21.54
C PHE A 124 4.56 -3.11 -20.05
N ILE A 125 3.73 -2.22 -19.51
CA ILE A 125 3.74 -1.85 -18.10
C ILE A 125 2.50 -2.45 -17.43
N ILE A 126 2.68 -3.01 -16.24
CA ILE A 126 1.59 -3.40 -15.34
C ILE A 126 1.67 -2.52 -14.10
N GLU A 127 0.55 -1.89 -13.76
CA GLU A 127 0.38 -1.10 -12.55
C GLU A 127 0.51 -1.99 -11.31
N ASP A 128 1.18 -1.48 -10.27
CA ASP A 128 1.32 -2.19 -9.01
C ASP A 128 -0.05 -2.40 -8.32
N PRO A 129 -0.53 -3.65 -8.15
CA PRO A 129 -1.81 -3.90 -7.52
C PRO A 129 -1.77 -3.75 -5.99
N ASN A 130 -0.59 -3.54 -5.39
CA ASN A 130 -0.44 -3.49 -3.94
C ASN A 130 -1.23 -2.32 -3.36
N ARG A 131 -1.93 -2.55 -2.25
CA ARG A 131 -2.73 -1.51 -1.59
C ARG A 131 -2.31 -1.37 -0.14
N LEU A 132 -2.58 -0.19 0.42
CA LEU A 132 -2.48 0.08 1.84
C LEU A 132 -3.32 -0.93 2.65
N VAL A 133 -2.71 -1.53 3.66
CA VAL A 133 -3.39 -2.42 4.62
C VAL A 133 -3.42 -1.72 5.98
N ASN A 134 -4.63 -1.39 6.44
CA ASN A 134 -4.85 -0.71 7.72
C ASN A 134 -5.09 -1.74 8.84
N MET A 135 -4.62 -1.42 10.04
CA MET A 135 -4.88 -2.26 11.21
C MET A 135 -6.36 -2.23 11.59
N GLY A 136 -6.96 -3.41 11.69
CA GLY A 136 -8.31 -3.58 12.26
C GLY A 136 -8.35 -3.33 13.78
N TYR A 137 -9.53 -3.04 14.31
CA TYR A 137 -9.74 -2.66 15.72
C TYR A 137 -9.25 -3.69 16.76
N PHE A 138 -9.16 -4.97 16.40
CA PHE A 138 -8.70 -6.05 17.29
C PHE A 138 -7.51 -6.83 16.71
N GLN A 139 -6.82 -6.26 15.73
CA GLN A 139 -5.74 -6.94 15.04
C GLN A 139 -4.40 -6.69 15.75
N SER A 140 -3.63 -7.75 15.98
CA SER A 140 -2.26 -7.62 16.47
C SER A 140 -1.33 -7.18 15.34
N PHE A 141 -0.20 -6.55 15.69
CA PHE A 141 0.85 -6.18 14.72
C PHE A 141 1.33 -7.38 13.88
N LYS A 142 1.48 -8.55 14.51
CA LYS A 142 1.82 -9.80 13.80
C LYS A 142 0.72 -10.20 12.83
N GLY A 143 -0.55 -10.12 13.26
CA GLY A 143 -1.70 -10.43 12.39
C GLY A 143 -1.79 -9.50 11.19
N LEU A 144 -1.51 -8.20 11.38
CA LEU A 144 -1.48 -7.21 10.31
C LEU A 144 -0.35 -7.49 9.30
N LEU A 145 0.85 -7.85 9.79
CA LEU A 145 1.97 -8.22 8.92
C LEU A 145 1.66 -9.47 8.11
N THR A 146 1.09 -10.50 8.74
CA THR A 146 0.70 -11.73 8.05
C THR A 146 -0.36 -11.45 6.99
N GLU A 147 -1.34 -10.61 7.27
CA GLU A 147 -2.35 -10.19 6.28
C GLU A 147 -1.71 -9.47 5.10
N TYR A 148 -0.80 -8.51 5.37
CA TYR A 148 -0.06 -7.82 4.32
C TYR A 148 0.72 -8.81 3.43
N LEU A 149 1.49 -9.72 4.02
CA LEU A 149 2.28 -10.70 3.28
C LEU A 149 1.39 -11.69 2.50
N THR A 150 0.24 -12.07 3.05
CA THR A 150 -0.73 -12.96 2.38
C THR A 150 -1.36 -12.26 1.17
N ASN A 151 -1.74 -11.00 1.33
CA ASN A 151 -2.27 -10.20 0.23
C ASN A 151 -1.23 -9.99 -0.86
N TYR A 152 0.01 -9.69 -0.47
CA TYR A 152 1.14 -9.53 -1.38
C TYR A 152 1.41 -10.81 -2.19
N ASP A 153 1.50 -11.99 -1.54
CA ASP A 153 1.66 -13.29 -2.21
C ASP A 153 0.51 -13.59 -3.17
N ALA A 154 -0.73 -13.33 -2.75
CA ALA A 154 -1.90 -13.52 -3.59
C ALA A 154 -1.90 -12.60 -4.83
N GLN A 155 -1.37 -11.38 -4.71
CA GLN A 155 -1.24 -10.46 -5.83
C GLN A 155 -0.15 -10.88 -6.80
N LEU A 156 1.02 -11.30 -6.32
CA LEU A 156 2.08 -11.84 -7.20
C LEU A 156 1.59 -13.07 -7.99
N LYS A 157 0.82 -13.95 -7.35
CA LYS A 157 0.18 -15.10 -8.02
C LYS A 157 -0.88 -14.71 -9.05
N ARG A 158 -1.48 -13.52 -8.95
CA ARG A 158 -2.42 -12.98 -9.95
C ARG A 158 -1.71 -12.28 -11.10
N LEU A 159 -0.59 -11.61 -10.82
CA LEU A 159 0.22 -10.91 -11.82
C LEU A 159 0.82 -11.88 -12.84
N GLY A 160 1.26 -13.07 -12.43
CA GLY A 160 1.85 -14.05 -13.35
C GLY A 160 0.94 -14.42 -14.54
N PRO A 161 -0.31 -14.86 -14.32
CA PRO A 161 -1.29 -15.10 -15.37
C PRO A 161 -1.61 -13.86 -16.20
N GLU A 162 -1.65 -12.68 -15.60
CA GLU A 162 -1.92 -11.43 -16.32
C GLU A 162 -0.79 -11.10 -17.30
N ILE A 163 0.46 -11.18 -16.86
CA ILE A 163 1.66 -11.02 -17.70
C ILE A 163 1.59 -11.98 -18.88
N ALA A 164 1.43 -13.27 -18.59
CA ALA A 164 1.40 -14.29 -19.62
C ALA A 164 0.22 -14.10 -20.59
N LYS A 165 -0.96 -13.71 -20.11
CA LYS A 165 -2.12 -13.41 -20.96
C LYS A 165 -1.88 -12.21 -21.88
N ARG A 166 -1.25 -11.14 -21.39
CA ARG A 166 -0.90 -9.97 -22.22
C ARG A 166 0.10 -10.34 -23.31
N ILE A 167 1.11 -11.16 -22.97
CA ILE A 167 2.04 -11.73 -23.96
C ILE A 167 1.26 -12.57 -24.99
N GLN A 168 0.33 -13.41 -24.55
CA GLN A 168 -0.47 -14.27 -25.44
C GLN A 168 -1.36 -13.49 -26.42
N GLN A 169 -1.77 -12.28 -26.07
CA GLN A 169 -2.51 -11.38 -26.98
C GLN A 169 -1.60 -10.75 -28.03
N GLN A 170 -0.30 -10.71 -27.75
CA GLN A 170 0.73 -10.16 -28.62
C GLN A 170 1.52 -11.25 -29.37
N LEU A 171 1.28 -12.54 -29.10
CA LEU A 171 1.71 -13.68 -29.90
C LEU A 171 0.82 -13.81 -31.15
#